data_AF-A0A381XBS1-F1
#
_entry.id   AF-A0A381XBS1-F1
#
_cell.length_a   1.000
_cell.length_b   1.000
_cell.length_c   1.000
_cell.angle_alpha   90.00
_cell.angle_beta   90.00
_cell.angle_gamma   90.00
#
_symmetry.space_group_name_H-M   'P 1'
#
loop_
_entity.id
_entity.type
_entity.pdbx_description
1 polymer ?
#
loop_
_entity_poly.entity_id
_entity_poly.type
_entity_poly.pdbx_seq_one_letter_code
_entity_poly.pdbx_strand_id
1 'polypeptide(L)'
;MESVRLIKKDISQYVEDTRKCSMSIEARVKGKWYPSKGSYIFGPDMSQMDACGLAENRAKVKVMREVIPETLTGEKNLKCSLTNVKNSCSIIYMDVVMADFGQQRVRMKSCDEKK
;
A
#
# COMPACT_ATOMS: atom_id res chain seq x y z
N MET A 1 -6.50 4.59 -22.31
CA MET A 1 -6.86 3.33 -22.99
C MET A 1 -7.44 3.67 -24.33
N GLU A 2 -6.97 3.02 -25.38
CA GLU A 2 -7.42 3.27 -26.75
C GLU A 2 -8.59 2.36 -27.11
N SER A 3 -8.47 1.07 -26.77
CA SER A 3 -9.49 0.07 -27.05
C SER A 3 -9.43 -1.08 -26.05
N VAL A 4 -10.54 -1.80 -25.91
CA VAL A 4 -10.66 -2.98 -25.05
C VAL A 4 -11.37 -4.08 -25.84
N ARG A 5 -10.88 -5.32 -25.71
CA ARG A 5 -11.48 -6.51 -26.30
C ARG A 5 -11.81 -7.50 -25.19
N LEU A 6 -13.04 -8.03 -25.23
CA LEU A 6 -13.45 -9.11 -24.34
C LEU A 6 -12.90 -10.43 -24.89
N ILE A 7 -12.11 -11.14 -24.09
CA ILE A 7 -11.56 -12.46 -24.45
C ILE A 7 -12.47 -13.57 -23.92
N LYS A 8 -12.86 -13.47 -22.64
CA LYS A 8 -13.70 -14.48 -22.00
C LYS A 8 -14.57 -13.86 -20.92
N LYS A 9 -15.84 -14.28 -20.90
CA LYS A 9 -16.78 -14.05 -19.81
C LYS A 9 -17.15 -15.41 -19.22
N ASP A 10 -17.05 -15.53 -17.91
CA ASP A 10 -17.39 -16.74 -17.16
C ASP A 10 -18.26 -16.37 -15.97
N ILE A 11 -19.36 -17.10 -15.77
CA ILE A 11 -20.23 -16.95 -14.61
C ILE A 11 -20.28 -18.32 -13.93
N SER A 12 -19.78 -18.37 -12.70
CA SER A 12 -19.74 -19.59 -11.90
C SER A 12 -20.47 -19.36 -10.58
N GLN A 13 -21.08 -20.41 -10.04
CA GLN A 13 -21.56 -20.40 -8.67
C GLN A 13 -20.34 -20.37 -7.73
N TYR A 14 -20.41 -19.56 -6.68
CA TYR A 14 -19.27 -19.39 -5.77
C TYR A 14 -19.53 -20.05 -4.42
N VAL A 15 -20.37 -19.44 -3.58
CA VAL A 15 -20.72 -19.94 -2.25
C VAL A 15 -22.18 -19.58 -1.95
N GLU A 16 -22.97 -20.53 -1.44
CA GLU A 16 -24.40 -20.36 -1.15
C GLU A 16 -25.15 -19.83 -2.39
N ASP A 17 -25.94 -18.76 -2.21
CA ASP A 17 -26.70 -18.08 -3.27
C ASP A 17 -25.88 -17.00 -4.00
N THR A 18 -24.56 -16.94 -3.77
CA THR A 18 -23.68 -15.99 -4.46
C THR A 18 -23.11 -16.58 -5.74
N ARG A 19 -23.00 -15.71 -6.75
CA ARG A 19 -22.42 -16.02 -8.05
C ARG A 19 -21.20 -15.15 -8.26
N LYS A 20 -20.26 -15.64 -9.06
CA LYS A 20 -19.04 -14.92 -9.43
C LYS A 20 -19.01 -14.72 -10.93
N CYS A 21 -18.93 -13.46 -11.36
CA CYS A 21 -18.60 -13.13 -12.74
C CYS A 21 -17.10 -12.87 -12.86
N SER A 22 -16.45 -13.57 -13.79
CA SER A 22 -15.04 -13.40 -14.13
C SER A 22 -14.92 -12.93 -15.59
N MET A 23 -14.24 -11.81 -15.79
CA MET A 23 -14.02 -11.16 -17.07
C MET A 23 -12.53 -11.17 -17.41
N SER A 24 -12.17 -11.73 -18.56
CA SER A 24 -10.83 -11.64 -19.13
C SER A 24 -10.88 -10.73 -20.35
N ILE A 25 -10.07 -9.67 -20.32
CA ILE A 25 -10.01 -8.66 -21.38
C ILE A 25 -8.56 -8.48 -21.86
N GLU A 26 -8.42 -7.94 -23.06
CA GLU A 26 -7.18 -7.31 -23.50
C GLU A 26 -7.45 -5.83 -23.71
N ALA A 27 -6.60 -4.99 -23.14
CA ALA A 27 -6.71 -3.54 -23.32
C ALA A 27 -5.49 -3.00 -24.05
N ARG A 28 -5.73 -2.10 -25.00
CA ARG A 28 -4.68 -1.43 -25.76
C ARG A 28 -4.28 -0.13 -25.08
N VAL A 29 -3.00 -0.03 -24.73
CA VAL A 29 -2.41 1.15 -24.10
C VAL A 29 -1.09 1.47 -24.81
N LYS A 30 -0.93 2.69 -25.32
CA LYS A 30 0.27 3.12 -26.06
C LYS A 30 0.59 2.18 -27.23
N GLY A 31 -0.44 1.78 -27.97
CA GLY A 31 -0.31 0.87 -29.11
C GLY A 31 -0.07 -0.63 -28.80
N LYS A 32 0.24 -1.01 -27.54
CA LYS A 32 0.47 -2.40 -27.12
C LYS A 32 -0.75 -3.01 -26.44
N TRP A 33 -0.95 -4.32 -26.62
CA TRP A 33 -2.03 -5.08 -25.98
C TRP A 33 -1.56 -5.64 -24.64
N TYR A 34 -2.39 -5.45 -23.60
CA TYR A 34 -2.15 -5.93 -22.25
C TYR A 34 -3.31 -6.80 -21.78
N PRO A 35 -3.07 -8.08 -21.46
CA PRO A 35 -4.11 -8.96 -20.93
C PRO A 35 -4.40 -8.63 -19.47
N SER A 36 -5.67 -8.65 -19.09
CA SER A 36 -6.10 -8.46 -17.70
C SER A 36 -7.33 -9.27 -17.38
N LYS A 37 -7.49 -9.58 -16.09
CA LYS A 37 -8.61 -10.33 -15.56
C LYS A 37 -9.18 -9.60 -14.36
N GLY A 38 -10.50 -9.52 -14.30
CA GLY A 38 -11.26 -8.97 -13.19
C GLY A 38 -12.37 -9.93 -12.79
N SER A 39 -12.74 -9.92 -11.52
CA SER A 39 -13.88 -10.71 -11.05
C SER A 39 -14.69 -9.94 -10.01
N TYR A 40 -15.97 -10.27 -9.94
CA TYR A 40 -16.92 -9.70 -8.99
C TYR A 40 -17.86 -10.79 -8.48
N ILE A 41 -18.01 -10.89 -7.17
CA ILE A 41 -18.93 -11.81 -6.50
C ILE A 41 -20.17 -11.00 -6.14
N PHE A 42 -21.35 -11.54 -6.44
CA PHE A 42 -22.62 -10.87 -6.25
C PHE A 42 -23.66 -11.84 -5.70
N GLY A 43 -24.52 -11.34 -4.83
CA GLY A 43 -25.68 -12.05 -4.30
C GLY A 43 -26.89 -11.99 -5.25
N PRO A 44 -28.04 -12.55 -4.85
CA PRO A 44 -29.25 -12.59 -5.66
C PRO A 44 -29.85 -11.21 -5.96
N ASP A 45 -29.54 -10.20 -5.15
CA ASP A 45 -30.08 -8.83 -5.27
C ASP A 45 -29.48 -8.03 -6.43
N MET A 46 -28.41 -8.53 -7.07
CA MET A 46 -27.72 -7.84 -8.15
C MET A 46 -27.83 -8.61 -9.48
N SER A 47 -28.06 -7.88 -10.57
CA SER A 47 -28.14 -8.50 -11.90
C SER A 47 -26.78 -9.02 -12.37
N GLN A 48 -26.80 -10.10 -13.15
CA GLN A 48 -25.57 -10.65 -13.74
C GLN A 48 -24.88 -9.63 -14.66
N MET A 49 -25.64 -8.76 -15.33
CA MET A 49 -25.08 -7.74 -16.22
C MET A 49 -24.30 -6.69 -15.44
N ASP A 50 -24.84 -6.20 -14.33
CA ASP A 50 -24.17 -5.20 -13.50
C ASP A 50 -22.91 -5.79 -12.85
N ALA A 51 -23.02 -7.00 -12.31
CA ALA A 51 -21.87 -7.69 -11.72
C ALA A 51 -20.73 -7.92 -12.73
N CYS A 52 -21.06 -8.33 -13.95
CA CYS A 52 -20.05 -8.50 -15.00
C CYS A 52 -19.50 -7.16 -15.49
N GLY A 53 -20.30 -6.09 -15.53
CA GLY A 53 -19.82 -4.73 -15.80
C GLY A 53 -18.82 -4.25 -14.75
N LEU A 54 -19.06 -4.55 -13.47
CA LEU A 54 -18.13 -4.29 -12.39
C LEU A 54 -16.84 -5.12 -12.51
N ALA A 55 -16.94 -6.40 -12.88
CA ALA A 55 -15.79 -7.26 -13.13
C ALA A 55 -14.95 -6.75 -14.31
N GLU A 56 -15.59 -6.28 -15.39
CA GLU A 56 -14.93 -5.66 -16.53
C GLU A 56 -14.23 -4.35 -16.15
N ASN A 57 -14.90 -3.47 -15.41
CA ASN A 57 -14.30 -2.23 -14.92
C ASN A 57 -13.09 -2.49 -14.03
N ARG A 58 -13.14 -3.49 -13.15
CA ARG A 58 -11.97 -3.92 -12.35
C ARG A 58 -10.82 -4.37 -13.25
N ALA A 59 -11.09 -5.13 -14.30
CA ALA A 59 -10.07 -5.57 -15.24
C ALA A 59 -9.42 -4.38 -15.99
N LYS A 60 -10.23 -3.38 -16.39
CA LYS A 60 -9.73 -2.14 -17.04
C LYS A 60 -8.85 -1.32 -16.10
N VAL A 61 -9.32 -1.05 -14.89
CA VAL A 61 -8.56 -0.29 -13.88
C VAL A 61 -7.23 -0.97 -13.55
N LYS A 62 -7.19 -2.31 -13.52
CA LYS A 62 -5.96 -3.06 -13.30
C LYS A 62 -4.89 -2.75 -14.36
N VAL A 63 -5.24 -2.79 -15.65
CA VAL A 63 -4.30 -2.43 -16.72
C VAL A 63 -3.86 -0.98 -16.61
N MET A 64 -4.78 -0.06 -16.29
CA MET A 64 -4.41 1.34 -16.11
C MET A 64 -3.35 1.51 -15.01
N ARG A 65 -3.55 0.88 -13.85
CA ARG A 65 -2.60 0.95 -12.73
C ARG A 65 -1.25 0.29 -13.01
N GLU A 66 -1.24 -0.79 -13.78
CA GLU A 66 0.00 -1.48 -14.14
C GLU A 66 0.81 -0.73 -15.20
N VAL A 67 0.16 -0.13 -16.19
CA VAL A 67 0.83 0.54 -17.32
C VAL A 67 1.08 2.03 -17.06
N ILE A 68 0.21 2.67 -16.28
CA ILE A 68 0.28 4.08 -15.89
C ILE A 68 0.19 4.11 -14.36
N PRO A 69 1.29 3.81 -13.65
CA PRO A 69 1.30 3.95 -12.21
C PRO A 69 0.99 5.41 -11.87
N GLU A 70 -0.08 5.65 -11.11
CA GLU A 70 -0.35 6.97 -10.55
C GLU A 70 0.71 7.24 -9.48
N THR A 71 1.79 7.95 -9.85
CA THR A 71 2.78 8.44 -8.89
C THR A 71 2.19 9.62 -8.13
N LEU A 72 1.73 9.37 -6.90
CA LEU A 72 1.40 10.43 -5.94
C LEU A 72 2.71 11.07 -5.46
N THR A 73 3.17 12.12 -6.13
CA THR A 73 4.28 12.94 -5.66
C THR A 73 3.77 13.99 -4.70
N GLY A 74 4.10 13.86 -3.42
CA GLY A 74 3.86 14.90 -2.42
C GLY A 74 5.04 15.86 -2.34
N GLU A 75 4.84 17.14 -2.62
CA GLU A 75 5.86 18.16 -2.35
C GLU A 75 5.95 18.43 -0.86
N LYS A 76 7.00 17.89 -0.22
CA LYS A 76 7.28 18.14 1.20
C LYS A 76 8.17 19.37 1.31
N ASN A 77 7.56 20.56 1.31
CA ASN A 77 8.23 21.84 1.52
C ASN A 77 8.65 22.03 3.01
N LEU A 78 9.48 21.13 3.52
CA LEU A 78 10.06 21.25 4.86
C LEU A 78 11.28 22.17 4.81
N LYS A 79 11.13 23.40 5.29
CA LYS A 79 12.26 24.26 5.66
C LYS A 79 12.87 23.74 6.97
N CYS A 80 13.79 22.78 6.86
CA CYS A 80 14.59 22.34 8.01
C CYS A 80 15.56 23.46 8.42
N SER A 81 15.20 24.24 9.43
CA SER A 81 16.11 25.16 10.08
C SER A 81 16.96 24.40 11.11
N LEU A 82 18.27 24.31 10.89
CA LEU A 82 19.24 23.72 11.83
C LEU A 82 19.54 24.62 13.05
N THR A 83 18.74 25.68 13.29
CA THR A 83 19.00 26.69 14.32
C THR A 83 18.81 26.20 15.75
N ASN A 84 18.21 25.04 15.96
CA ASN A 84 18.17 24.39 17.27
C ASN A 84 18.88 23.05 17.18
N VAL A 85 20.22 23.09 17.32
CA VAL A 85 20.97 21.89 17.73
C VAL A 85 20.38 21.51 19.08
N LYS A 86 19.43 20.57 19.10
CA LYS A 86 18.98 19.95 20.34
C LYS A 86 20.25 19.44 21.00
N ASN A 87 20.59 19.95 22.19
CA ASN A 87 21.61 19.35 23.03
C ASN A 87 21.20 17.88 23.18
N SER A 88 21.85 16.98 22.45
CA SER A 88 21.52 15.56 22.39
C SER A 88 22.05 14.93 23.65
N CYS A 89 21.38 15.20 24.77
CA CYS A 89 21.70 14.52 26.00
C CYS A 89 21.26 13.06 25.88
N SER A 90 22.22 12.14 25.94
CA SER A 90 21.95 10.71 26.01
C SER A 90 21.85 10.28 27.47
N ILE A 91 20.96 9.31 27.75
CA ILE A 91 20.89 8.67 29.06
C ILE A 91 21.63 7.35 28.95
N ILE A 92 22.65 7.17 29.79
CA ILE A 92 23.47 5.96 29.85
C ILE A 92 23.21 5.30 31.20
N TYR A 93 22.98 3.99 31.20
CA TYR A 93 22.90 3.19 32.42
C TYR A 93 24.22 2.43 32.60
N MET A 94 24.79 2.46 33.80
CA MET A 94 26.02 1.73 34.10
C MET A 94 25.85 0.94 35.39
N ASP A 95 26.24 -0.33 35.34
CA ASP A 95 26.30 -1.19 36.52
C ASP A 95 27.65 -0.99 37.20
N VAL A 96 27.63 -0.47 38.42
CA VAL A 96 28.82 -0.17 39.23
C VAL A 96 28.78 -0.96 40.52
N VAL A 97 29.94 -1.40 41.00
CA VAL A 97 30.07 -2.05 42.31
C VAL A 97 30.53 -0.99 43.30
N MET A 98 29.68 -0.65 44.27
CA MET A 98 30.04 0.27 45.35
C MET A 98 30.49 -0.54 46.57
N ALA A 99 31.57 -0.09 47.22
CA ALA A 99 32.23 -0.82 48.30
C ALA A 99 31.28 -1.30 49.42
N ASP A 100 30.28 -0.48 49.77
CA ASP A 100 29.37 -0.75 50.89
C ASP A 100 27.95 -1.16 50.47
N PHE A 101 27.62 -1.09 49.17
CA PHE A 101 26.24 -1.26 48.68
C PHE A 101 26.08 -2.30 47.56
N GLY A 102 27.16 -3.00 47.20
CA GLY A 102 27.13 -4.03 46.17
C GLY A 102 26.91 -3.49 44.76
N GLN A 103 26.39 -4.33 43.87
CA GLN A 103 26.10 -3.95 42.48
C GLN A 103 24.89 -3.02 42.40
N GLN A 104 25.07 -1.86 41.76
CA GLN A 104 24.03 -0.88 41.55
C GLN A 104 23.99 -0.41 40.11
N ARG A 105 22.78 -0.19 39.58
CA ARG A 105 22.56 0.35 38.24
C ARG A 105 22.31 1.85 38.30
N VAL A 106 23.29 2.63 37.89
CA VAL A 106 23.27 4.10 37.94
C VAL A 106 22.80 4.67 36.61
N ARG A 107 21.93 5.67 36.67
CA ARG A 107 21.44 6.43 35.51
C ARG A 107 22.22 7.73 35.38
N MET A 108 23.00 7.87 34.31
CA MET A 108 23.73 9.09 33.98
C MET A 108 23.12 9.79 32.77
N LYS A 109 23.10 11.13 32.82
CA LYS A 109 22.72 11.97 31.68
C LYS A 109 24.01 12.60 31.13
N SER A 110 24.44 12.12 29.97
CA SER A 110 25.59 12.67 29.25
C SER A 110 25.09 13.70 28.25
N CYS A 111 25.58 14.93 28.33
CA CYS A 111 25.26 15.99 27.37
C CYS A 111 26.56 16.49 26.75
N ASP A 112 26.60 16.63 25.43
CA ASP A 112 27.75 17.22 24.75
C ASP A 112 27.78 18.73 25.04
N GLU A 113 28.74 19.18 25.86
CA GLU A 113 29.02 20.60 26.04
C GLU A 113 29.81 21.10 24.83
N LYS A 114 29.25 22.07 24.11
CA LYS A 114 29.96 22.74 23.00
C LYS A 114 31.14 23.52 23.58
N LYS A 115 32.34 23.20 23.09
CA LYS A 115 33.58 23.95 23.33
C LYS A 115 33.67 25.18 22.44
#